data_AF-A0A7V2ATD8-F1
#
_entry.id   AF-A0A7V2ATD8-F1
#
_cell.length_a   1.000
_cell.length_b   1.000
_cell.length_c   1.000
_cell.angle_alpha   90.00
_cell.angle_beta   90.00
_cell.angle_gamma   90.00
#
_symmetry.space_group_name_H-M   'P 1'
#
loop_
_entity.id
_entity.type
_entity.pdbx_description
1 polymer ?
#
loop_
_entity_poly.entity_id
_entity_poly.type
_entity_poly.pdbx_seq_one_letter_code
_entity_poly.pdbx_strand_id
1 'polypeptide(L)'
;VRVGLVAIDAELHSDLEALLLASGSRQQDLWGINFYPDLDGDDFIEFDSMINMRPSRGNTSRGVDDEAIRARIADIAERWVTR
;
A
#
# COMPACT_ATOMS: atom_id res chain seq x y z
N VAL A 1 7.69 -13.47 -8.61
CA VAL A 1 8.33 -12.14 -8.78
C VAL A 1 7.83 -11.24 -7.66
N ARG A 2 8.71 -10.54 -6.92
CA ARG A 2 8.26 -9.44 -6.04
C ARG A 2 8.33 -8.16 -6.88
N VAL A 3 7.18 -7.71 -7.34
CA VAL A 3 7.01 -6.48 -8.12
C VAL A 3 6.84 -5.32 -7.14
N GLY A 4 7.68 -4.29 -7.24
CA GLY A 4 7.52 -3.05 -6.48
C GLY A 4 6.66 -2.08 -7.28
N LEU A 5 5.34 -2.27 -7.25
CA LEU A 5 4.37 -1.47 -7.99
C LEU A 5 3.50 -0.67 -7.02
N VAL A 6 3.04 0.50 -7.47
CA VAL A 6 2.02 1.31 -6.82
C VAL A 6 0.90 1.50 -7.83
N ALA A 7 -0.35 1.32 -7.39
CA ALA A 7 -1.53 1.67 -8.18
C ALA A 7 -2.26 2.81 -7.46
N ILE A 8 -2.61 3.85 -8.20
CA ILE A 8 -3.32 5.04 -7.72
C ILE A 8 -4.42 5.41 -8.72
N ASP A 9 -5.28 6.34 -8.32
CA ASP A 9 -6.29 6.99 -9.17
C ASP A 9 -7.31 6.00 -9.78
N ALA A 10 -8.07 5.33 -8.91
CA ALA A 10 -9.24 4.56 -9.31
C ALA A 10 -10.44 4.86 -8.41
N GLU A 11 -11.63 4.48 -8.90
CA GLU A 11 -12.89 4.70 -8.21
C GLU A 11 -12.97 3.93 -6.89
N LEU A 12 -12.52 2.67 -6.88
CA LEU A 12 -12.47 1.84 -5.68
C LEU A 12 -11.08 1.24 -5.45
N HIS A 13 -10.74 1.00 -4.18
CA HIS A 13 -9.52 0.28 -3.81
C HIS A 13 -9.47 -1.14 -4.40
N SER A 14 -10.63 -1.77 -4.64
CA SER A 14 -10.72 -3.08 -5.28
C SER A 14 -10.25 -3.07 -6.73
N ASP A 15 -10.39 -1.94 -7.43
CA ASP A 15 -9.93 -1.80 -8.82
C ASP A 15 -8.40 -1.73 -8.88
N LEU A 16 -7.80 -0.99 -7.95
CA LEU A 16 -6.35 -0.93 -7.77
C LEU A 16 -5.78 -2.30 -7.39
N GLU A 17 -6.45 -3.01 -6.47
CA GLU A 17 -6.09 -4.38 -6.09
C GLU A 17 -6.14 -5.32 -7.30
N ALA A 18 -7.24 -5.30 -8.08
CA ALA A 18 -7.38 -6.12 -9.27
C ALA A 18 -6.27 -5.83 -10.31
N LEU A 19 -5.91 -4.55 -10.50
CA LEU A 19 -4.83 -4.13 -11.40
C LEU A 19 -3.47 -4.68 -10.95
N LEU A 20 -3.18 -4.60 -9.65
CA LEU A 20 -1.93 -5.13 -9.08
C LEU A 20 -1.86 -6.66 -9.21
N LEU A 21 -2.96 -7.37 -8.98
CA LEU A 21 -3.05 -8.82 -9.17
C LEU A 21 -2.85 -9.22 -10.63
N ALA A 22 -3.49 -8.52 -11.57
CA ALA A 22 -3.32 -8.73 -13.01
C ALA A 22 -1.88 -8.48 -13.47
N SER A 23 -1.17 -7.57 -12.79
CA SER A 23 0.25 -7.26 -13.02
C SER A 23 1.23 -8.26 -12.36
N GLY A 24 0.71 -9.33 -11.76
CA GLY A 24 1.51 -10.42 -11.19
C GLY A 24 1.86 -10.27 -9.70
N SER A 25 1.29 -9.29 -9.00
CA SER A 25 1.36 -9.21 -7.54
C SER A 25 0.56 -10.33 -6.89
N ARG A 26 0.94 -10.71 -5.66
CA ARG A 26 0.21 -11.72 -4.89
C ARG A 26 -0.70 -11.01 -3.91
N GLN A 27 -1.93 -11.51 -3.75
CA GLN A 27 -2.93 -11.01 -2.78
C GLN A 27 -2.37 -10.70 -1.39
N GLN A 28 -1.47 -11.55 -0.91
CA GLN A 28 -0.87 -11.46 0.42
C GLN A 28 0.24 -10.41 0.57
N ASP A 29 0.74 -9.89 -0.54
CA ASP A 29 1.76 -8.85 -0.56
C ASP A 29 1.13 -7.45 -0.81
N LEU A 30 -0.20 -7.37 -0.97
CA LEU A 30 -0.91 -6.12 -1.20
C LEU A 30 -1.24 -5.41 0.11
N TRP A 31 -0.96 -4.11 0.14
CA TRP A 31 -1.22 -3.21 1.27
C TRP A 31 -1.80 -1.90 0.75
N GLY A 32 -2.77 -1.36 1.48
CA GLY A 32 -3.37 -0.05 1.23
C GLY A 32 -2.66 1.04 2.01
N ILE A 33 -2.40 2.14 1.34
CA ILE A 33 -1.82 3.37 1.89
C ILE A 33 -2.53 4.59 1.30
N ASN A 34 -2.46 5.73 1.99
CA ASN A 34 -2.88 7.01 1.46
C ASN A 34 -1.66 7.92 1.27
N PHE A 35 -1.67 8.69 0.19
CA PHE A 35 -0.71 9.77 -0.02
C PHE A 35 -1.37 11.09 0.34
N TYR A 36 -0.69 11.90 1.15
CA TYR A 36 -1.07 13.28 1.48
C TYR A 36 -0.04 14.25 0.91
N PRO A 37 -0.20 14.72 -0.34
CA PRO A 37 0.79 15.58 -1.01
C PRO A 37 1.07 16.89 -0.27
N ASP A 38 0.11 17.37 0.51
CA ASP A 38 0.21 18.62 1.27
C ASP A 38 0.99 18.49 2.60
N LEU A 39 1.32 17.27 3.04
CA LEU A 39 2.10 17.00 4.25
C LEU A 39 3.55 16.65 3.89
N ASP A 40 4.51 16.93 4.75
CA ASP A 40 5.93 16.67 4.48
C ASP A 40 6.51 15.55 5.35
N GLY A 41 7.65 14.99 4.90
CA GLY A 41 8.37 13.96 5.64
C GLY A 41 7.55 12.68 5.84
N ASP A 42 7.58 12.15 7.07
CA ASP A 42 6.94 10.88 7.43
C ASP A 42 5.40 10.94 7.32
N ASP A 43 4.81 12.14 7.35
CA ASP A 43 3.35 12.34 7.26
C ASP A 43 2.83 12.28 5.81
N PHE A 44 3.70 12.20 4.80
CA PHE A 44 3.30 12.04 3.41
C PHE A 44 2.54 10.72 3.15
N ILE A 45 2.97 9.65 3.81
CA ILE A 45 2.42 8.30 3.59
C ILE A 45 1.69 7.86 4.86
N GLU A 46 0.39 7.67 4.76
CA GLU A 46 -0.41 7.07 5.82
C GLU A 46 -0.66 5.59 5.55
N PHE A 47 -0.42 4.77 6.57
CA PHE A 47 -0.52 3.32 6.51
C PHE A 47 -1.89 2.79 6.96
N ASP A 48 -2.93 3.63 6.99
CA ASP A 48 -4.29 3.29 7.41
C ASP A 48 -5.21 3.07 6.20
N SER A 49 -5.74 1.86 6.04
CA SER A 49 -6.73 1.56 5.00
C SER A 49 -7.64 0.40 5.39
N MET A 50 -8.91 0.46 4.95
CA MET A 50 -9.86 -0.63 5.19
C MET A 50 -9.39 -1.97 4.61
N ILE A 51 -8.67 -1.94 3.49
CA ILE A 51 -8.24 -3.17 2.81
C ILE A 51 -7.16 -3.94 3.60
N ASN A 52 -6.53 -3.30 4.58
CA ASN A 52 -5.50 -3.91 5.41
C ASN A 52 -6.09 -4.84 6.48
N MET A 53 -7.38 -4.68 6.82
CA MET A 53 -8.06 -5.52 7.81
C MET A 53 -8.26 -6.93 7.25
N ARG A 54 -7.34 -7.83 7.59
CA ARG A 54 -7.27 -9.21 7.08
C ARG A 54 -7.00 -10.18 8.23
N PRO A 55 -8.01 -10.48 9.09
CA PRO A 55 -7.82 -11.34 10.27
C PRO A 55 -7.25 -12.72 9.93
N SER A 56 -7.62 -13.28 8.78
CA SER A 56 -7.10 -14.56 8.27
C SER A 56 -5.59 -14.54 7.94
N ARG A 57 -4.99 -13.34 7.86
CA ARG A 57 -3.56 -13.10 7.60
C ARG A 57 -2.83 -12.57 8.83
N GLY A 58 -3.48 -12.53 10.00
CA GLY A 58 -2.89 -12.03 11.24
C GLY A 58 -2.91 -10.51 11.40
N ASN A 59 -3.53 -9.75 10.48
CA ASN A 59 -3.73 -8.31 10.64
C ASN A 59 -5.20 -8.00 10.95
N THR A 60 -5.50 -7.60 12.18
CA THR A 60 -6.86 -7.21 12.59
C THR A 60 -7.05 -5.69 12.61
N SER A 61 -5.99 -4.92 12.35
CA SER A 61 -6.02 -3.47 12.26
C SER A 61 -6.21 -3.02 10.81
N ARG A 62 -6.53 -1.74 10.64
CA ARG A 62 -6.46 -1.05 9.34
C ARG A 62 -5.03 -0.55 9.03
N GLY A 63 -4.15 -0.61 10.02
CA GLY A 63 -2.77 -0.21 9.92
C GLY A 63 -1.91 -1.28 9.25
N VAL A 64 -0.68 -0.89 8.93
CA VAL A 64 0.44 -1.81 8.73
C VAL A 64 1.28 -1.76 10.01
N ASP A 65 1.23 -2.77 10.87
CA ASP A 65 1.92 -2.70 12.18
C ASP A 65 3.39 -3.16 12.12
N ASP A 66 3.76 -3.90 11.07
CA ASP A 66 5.13 -4.37 10.85
C ASP A 66 6.00 -3.25 10.24
N GLU A 67 7.03 -2.82 10.97
CA GLU A 67 7.95 -1.75 10.55
C GLU A 67 8.74 -2.12 9.27
N ALA A 68 9.10 -3.39 9.08
CA ALA A 68 9.81 -3.82 7.88
C ALA A 68 8.91 -3.76 6.65
N ILE A 69 7.60 -4.02 6.82
CA ILE A 69 6.61 -3.81 5.75
C ILE A 69 6.44 -2.33 5.46
N ARG A 70 6.33 -1.45 6.48
CA ARG A 70 6.25 0.00 6.29
C ARG A 70 7.45 0.55 5.51
N ALA A 71 8.66 0.18 5.92
CA ALA A 71 9.89 0.58 5.23
C ALA A 71 9.88 0.11 3.77
N ARG A 72 9.41 -1.12 3.51
CA ARG A 72 9.32 -1.65 2.15
C ARG A 72 8.30 -0.90 1.28
N ILE A 73 7.18 -0.47 1.86
CA ILE A 73 6.17 0.33 1.18
C ILE A 73 6.73 1.72 0.85
N ALA A 74 7.38 2.38 1.81
CA ALA A 74 8.03 3.68 1.60
C ALA A 74 9.08 3.61 0.48
N ASP A 75 9.95 2.60 0.51
CA ASP A 75 10.94 2.32 -0.53
C ASP A 75 10.33 2.17 -1.93
N ILE A 76 9.12 1.63 -2.03
CA ILE A 76 8.41 1.46 -3.30
C ILE A 76 7.76 2.79 -3.71
N ALA A 77 7.11 3.48 -2.77
CA ALA A 77 6.47 4.77 -3.02
C ALA A 77 7.47 5.82 -3.55
N GLU A 78 8.64 5.94 -2.93
CA GLU A 78 9.70 6.88 -3.35
C GLU A 78 10.20 6.64 -4.77
N ARG A 79 10.12 5.39 -5.29
CA ARG A 79 10.52 5.09 -6.67
C ARG A 79 9.53 5.56 -7.71
N TRP A 80 8.25 5.66 -7.35
CA TRP A 80 7.16 5.95 -8.27
C TRP A 80 6.60 7.36 -8.12
N VAL A 81 6.67 7.92 -6.91
CA VAL A 81 6.08 9.21 -6.59
C VAL A 81 7.19 10.20 -6.26
N THR A 82 7.42 11.13 -7.17
CA THR A 82 8.36 12.25 -7.00
C THR A 82 7.58 13.53 -6.72
N ARG A 83 8.09 14.35 -5.80
CA ARG A 83 7.56 15.68 -5.48
C ARG A 83 8.29 16.77 -6.25
#